data_AF-A0A2P2II63-F1
#
_entry.id   AF-A0A2P2II63-F1
#
_cell.length_a   1.000
_cell.length_b   1.000
_cell.length_c   1.000
_cell.angle_alpha   90.00
_cell.angle_beta   90.00
_cell.angle_gamma   90.00
#
_symmetry.space_group_name_H-M   'P 1'
#
loop_
_entity.id
_entity.type
_entity.pdbx_description
1 polymer ?
#
loop_
_entity_poly.entity_id
_entity_poly.type
_entity_poly.pdbx_seq_one_letter_code
_entity_poly.pdbx_strand_id
1 'polypeptide(L)'
;MSKPSTSSLSSSTTSFPTLKPQDYAHSPVHYAVVLGDHTTLSRLLSSLPRLPDASHIRTEADSLAQERLSEQISTVLDRRDVPFRETPLHLAVRLNDAFAARSLAAAGADVSLQNSAGWNALQEALCRRSSEIALILLRLHHLSAWAKWRRRLPRVIAVLRRMRDFYMEISFHFESSVIPFVGKIAPSDTYKIWKRDGNLRADTSLAGFDGLKIQRADQSFLFLGDGDQIHNVPPGSLIVLNHDDRKILDAFENAGAPMMESDIAGFCSQTSVYRPGMDVTKAELVGRTNSRARRRRRWISSSRKSKFRVQS
;
A
#
# COMPACT_ATOMS: atom_id res chain seq x y z
N MET A 1 -39.45 -31.14 12.20
CA MET A 1 -38.93 -30.98 10.83
C MET A 1 -39.36 -29.61 10.32
N SER A 2 -38.51 -28.60 10.51
CA SER A 2 -38.76 -27.20 10.11
C SER A 2 -37.67 -26.81 9.12
N LYS A 3 -38.05 -26.57 7.86
CA LYS A 3 -37.14 -26.07 6.82
C LYS A 3 -36.82 -24.59 7.10
N PRO A 4 -35.57 -24.14 7.01
CA PRO A 4 -35.26 -22.72 6.92
C PRO A 4 -35.38 -22.24 5.47
N SER A 5 -36.02 -21.08 5.31
CA SER A 5 -36.18 -20.34 4.08
C SER A 5 -34.85 -19.72 3.64
N THR A 6 -34.39 -20.07 2.44
CA THR A 6 -33.26 -19.43 1.77
C THR A 6 -33.74 -18.12 1.13
N SER A 7 -33.39 -16.99 1.76
CA SER A 7 -33.47 -15.69 1.10
C SER A 7 -32.25 -15.54 0.19
N SER A 8 -32.49 -15.56 -1.12
CA SER A 8 -31.49 -15.26 -2.14
C SER A 8 -31.18 -13.77 -2.11
N LEU A 9 -29.95 -13.41 -1.70
CA LEU A 9 -29.43 -12.07 -1.97
C LEU A 9 -29.28 -11.92 -3.48
N SER A 10 -30.13 -11.07 -4.07
CA SER A 10 -29.97 -10.60 -5.44
C SER A 10 -28.68 -9.79 -5.54
N SER A 11 -27.67 -10.36 -6.21
CA SER A 11 -26.47 -9.63 -6.59
C SER A 11 -26.86 -8.54 -7.59
N SER A 12 -26.87 -7.29 -7.14
CA SER A 12 -27.00 -6.13 -8.02
C SER A 12 -25.74 -6.02 -8.87
N THR A 13 -25.77 -6.61 -10.07
CA THR A 13 -24.80 -6.34 -11.12
C THR A 13 -24.90 -4.85 -11.44
N THR A 14 -23.93 -4.07 -10.98
CA THR A 14 -23.78 -2.68 -11.37
C THR A 14 -23.57 -2.64 -12.88
N SER A 15 -24.64 -2.40 -13.65
CA SER A 15 -24.53 -2.25 -15.10
C SER A 15 -23.81 -0.93 -15.35
N PHE A 16 -22.52 -1.01 -15.61
CA PHE A 16 -21.78 0.16 -16.03
C PHE A 16 -22.31 0.62 -17.41
N PRO A 17 -22.45 1.94 -17.64
CA PRO A 17 -22.94 2.45 -18.91
C PRO A 17 -22.03 2.04 -20.06
N THR A 18 -22.59 1.91 -21.26
CA THR A 18 -21.83 1.54 -22.47
C THR A 18 -20.64 2.48 -22.67
N LEU A 19 -19.45 1.90 -22.87
CA LEU A 19 -18.24 2.66 -23.17
C LEU A 19 -18.35 3.28 -24.56
N LYS A 20 -18.16 4.60 -24.69
CA LYS A 20 -18.06 5.29 -25.96
C LYS A 20 -16.59 5.61 -26.23
N PRO A 21 -15.96 5.09 -27.29
CA PRO A 21 -14.55 5.36 -27.58
C PRO A 21 -14.21 6.86 -27.67
N GLN A 22 -15.16 7.70 -28.11
CA GLN A 22 -14.95 9.15 -28.21
C GLN A 22 -14.63 9.81 -26.87
N ASP A 23 -15.14 9.26 -25.75
CA ASP A 23 -14.90 9.80 -24.41
C ASP A 23 -13.43 9.63 -23.96
N TYR A 24 -12.64 8.86 -24.71
CA TYR A 24 -11.25 8.50 -24.40
C TYR A 24 -10.25 8.98 -25.47
N ALA A 25 -10.70 9.68 -26.51
CA ALA A 25 -9.89 10.03 -27.67
C ALA A 25 -8.64 10.87 -27.34
N HIS A 26 -8.68 11.67 -26.27
CA HIS A 26 -7.55 12.47 -25.78
C HIS A 26 -6.49 11.65 -25.02
N SER A 27 -6.79 10.40 -24.69
CA SER A 27 -5.87 9.50 -23.99
C SER A 27 -5.59 8.26 -24.84
N PRO A 28 -4.47 8.22 -25.58
CA PRO A 28 -4.17 7.13 -26.52
C PRO A 28 -4.18 5.75 -25.88
N VAL A 29 -3.74 5.63 -24.62
CA VAL A 29 -3.73 4.36 -23.89
C VAL A 29 -5.14 3.91 -23.53
N HIS A 30 -5.99 4.78 -22.98
CA HIS A 30 -7.40 4.43 -22.74
C HIS A 30 -8.10 4.08 -24.04
N TYR A 31 -7.88 4.86 -25.10
CA TYR A 31 -8.49 4.65 -26.40
C TYR A 31 -8.14 3.28 -26.99
N ALA A 32 -6.84 2.91 -26.96
CA ALA A 32 -6.39 1.60 -27.43
C ALA A 32 -7.02 0.45 -26.62
N VAL A 33 -7.16 0.60 -25.30
CA VAL A 33 -7.81 -0.41 -24.44
C VAL A 33 -9.31 -0.52 -24.75
N VAL A 34 -10.02 0.61 -24.90
CA VAL A 34 -11.46 0.61 -25.21
C VAL A 34 -11.77 -0.04 -26.55
N LEU A 35 -10.89 0.12 -27.54
CA LEU A 35 -11.01 -0.51 -28.85
C LEU A 35 -10.53 -1.97 -28.88
N GLY A 36 -9.84 -2.45 -27.84
CA GLY A 36 -9.15 -3.74 -27.88
C GLY A 36 -7.97 -3.79 -28.86
N ASP A 37 -7.39 -2.64 -29.22
CA ASP A 37 -6.25 -2.56 -30.14
C ASP A 37 -4.93 -2.82 -29.39
N HIS A 38 -4.64 -4.12 -29.22
CA HIS A 38 -3.42 -4.61 -28.57
C HIS A 38 -2.13 -4.22 -29.29
N THR A 39 -2.18 -4.04 -30.62
CA THR A 39 -1.02 -3.67 -31.43
C THR A 39 -0.62 -2.23 -31.15
N THR A 40 -1.59 -1.31 -31.20
CA THR A 40 -1.36 0.08 -30.82
C THR A 40 -0.98 0.20 -29.36
N LEU A 41 -1.64 -0.54 -28.45
CA LEU A 41 -1.28 -0.55 -27.04
C LEU A 41 0.19 -0.97 -26.86
N SER A 42 0.62 -2.09 -27.44
CA SER A 42 2.00 -2.57 -27.33
C SER A 42 3.02 -1.57 -27.86
N ARG A 43 2.70 -0.88 -28.96
CA ARG A 43 3.54 0.18 -29.54
C ARG A 43 3.62 1.42 -28.65
N LEU A 44 2.52 1.82 -28.01
CA LEU A 44 2.49 2.93 -27.06
C LEU A 44 3.29 2.60 -25.80
N LEU A 45 3.21 1.37 -25.31
CA LEU A 45 3.95 0.94 -24.13
C LEU A 45 5.44 0.77 -24.42
N SER A 46 5.82 0.33 -25.62
CA SER A 46 7.23 0.15 -25.98
C SER A 46 7.98 1.47 -26.21
N SER A 47 7.27 2.57 -26.48
CA SER A 47 7.86 3.90 -26.60
C SER A 47 8.08 4.60 -25.25
N LEU A 48 7.52 4.06 -24.15
CA LEU A 48 7.75 4.59 -22.81
C LEU A 48 9.19 4.33 -22.37
N PRO A 49 9.77 5.24 -21.55
CA PRO A 49 11.05 4.98 -20.94
C PRO A 49 10.97 3.75 -20.02
N ARG A 50 12.06 3.00 -19.94
CA ARG A 50 12.16 1.82 -19.06
C ARG A 50 12.88 2.18 -17.78
N LEU A 51 12.28 1.81 -16.65
CA LEU A 51 12.97 1.85 -15.36
C LEU A 51 14.09 0.80 -15.38
N PRO A 52 15.32 1.15 -14.98
CA PRO A 52 16.41 0.21 -14.83
C PRO A 52 16.16 -0.70 -13.63
N ASP A 53 16.92 -1.77 -13.55
CA ASP A 53 16.90 -2.67 -12.41
C ASP A 53 17.22 -1.91 -11.10
N ALA A 54 16.32 -2.07 -10.13
CA ALA A 54 16.39 -1.41 -8.84
C ALA A 54 17.57 -1.88 -7.97
N SER A 55 18.27 -2.95 -8.36
CA SER A 55 19.55 -3.37 -7.76
C SER A 55 20.68 -2.34 -7.97
N HIS A 56 20.62 -1.54 -9.05
CA HIS A 56 21.64 -0.55 -9.40
C HIS A 56 21.41 0.82 -8.75
N ILE A 57 20.26 1.04 -8.12
CA ILE A 57 19.90 2.33 -7.51
C ILE A 57 20.53 2.42 -6.13
N ARG A 58 21.68 3.10 -6.03
CA ARG A 58 22.50 3.14 -4.80
C ARG A 58 22.61 4.53 -4.17
N THR A 59 22.43 5.60 -4.95
CA THR A 59 22.57 6.97 -4.44
C THR A 59 21.22 7.70 -4.38
N GLU A 60 21.17 8.77 -3.59
CA GLU A 60 20.01 9.67 -3.55
C GLU A 60 19.77 10.34 -4.92
N ALA A 61 20.82 10.66 -5.66
CA ALA A 61 20.72 11.24 -7.00
C ALA A 61 20.09 10.27 -8.00
N ASP A 62 20.50 9.00 -7.98
CA ASP A 62 19.91 7.94 -8.82
C ASP A 62 18.42 7.78 -8.48
N SER A 63 18.11 7.70 -7.18
CA SER A 63 16.72 7.59 -6.70
C SER A 63 15.84 8.73 -7.24
N LEU A 64 16.32 9.97 -7.19
CA LEU A 64 15.62 11.13 -7.72
C LEU A 64 15.45 11.10 -9.23
N ALA A 65 16.49 10.72 -9.99
CA ALA A 65 16.40 10.58 -11.44
C ALA A 65 15.36 9.51 -11.84
N GLN A 66 15.32 8.39 -11.11
CA GLN A 66 14.37 7.32 -11.35
C GLN A 66 12.94 7.66 -10.91
N GLU A 67 12.74 8.52 -9.90
CA GLU A 67 11.43 9.10 -9.61
C GLU A 67 10.91 9.97 -10.75
N ARG A 68 11.76 10.81 -11.38
CA ARG A 68 11.35 11.59 -12.54
C ARG A 68 10.93 10.72 -13.71
N LEU A 69 11.66 9.63 -13.97
CA LEU A 69 11.31 8.67 -15.02
C LEU A 69 9.98 7.97 -14.73
N SER A 70 9.79 7.53 -13.48
CA SER A 70 8.52 6.93 -13.03
C SER A 70 7.34 7.90 -13.14
N GLU A 71 7.55 9.18 -12.89
CA GLU A 71 6.52 10.21 -13.05
C GLU A 71 6.14 10.39 -14.52
N GLN A 72 7.11 10.41 -15.44
CA GLN A 72 6.85 10.43 -16.89
C GLN A 72 6.01 9.23 -17.33
N ILE A 73 6.33 8.02 -16.88
CA ILE A 73 5.54 6.81 -17.16
C ILE A 73 4.11 6.97 -16.61
N SER A 74 3.98 7.41 -15.36
CA SER A 74 2.69 7.61 -14.68
C SER A 74 1.81 8.63 -15.40
N THR A 75 2.37 9.70 -15.97
CA THR A 75 1.59 10.70 -16.74
C THR A 75 0.88 10.13 -17.98
N VAL A 76 1.30 8.95 -18.44
CA VAL A 76 0.71 8.24 -19.57
C VAL A 76 -0.16 7.07 -19.10
N LEU A 77 0.35 6.24 -18.19
CA LEU A 77 -0.32 5.01 -17.75
C LEU A 77 -1.39 5.21 -16.68
N ASP A 78 -1.29 6.25 -15.88
CA ASP A 78 -2.12 6.47 -14.70
C ASP A 78 -3.07 7.67 -14.86
N ARG A 79 -3.30 8.07 -16.11
CA ARG A 79 -4.28 9.10 -16.45
C ARG A 79 -5.66 8.70 -15.93
N ARG A 80 -6.41 9.69 -15.45
CA ARG A 80 -7.76 9.54 -14.89
C ARG A 80 -8.68 10.71 -15.25
N ASP A 81 -8.31 11.47 -16.27
CA ASP A 81 -9.06 12.56 -16.89
C ASP A 81 -10.13 12.03 -17.85
N VAL A 82 -10.85 10.99 -17.43
CA VAL A 82 -11.85 10.25 -18.21
C VAL A 82 -13.09 9.97 -17.34
N PRO A 83 -14.23 9.54 -17.90
CA PRO A 83 -15.40 9.18 -17.11
C PRO A 83 -15.06 8.20 -15.97
N PHE A 84 -15.72 8.37 -14.82
CA PHE A 84 -15.51 7.56 -13.60
C PHE A 84 -14.08 7.57 -13.04
N ARG A 85 -13.21 8.45 -13.53
CA ARG A 85 -11.82 8.56 -13.05
C ARG A 85 -11.08 7.22 -13.14
N GLU A 86 -11.46 6.39 -14.10
CA GLU A 86 -10.85 5.09 -14.38
C GLU A 86 -9.44 5.29 -14.96
N THR A 87 -8.49 4.42 -14.60
CA THR A 87 -7.22 4.31 -15.32
C THR A 87 -7.38 3.34 -16.50
N PRO A 88 -6.44 3.28 -17.46
CA PRO A 88 -6.49 2.27 -18.52
C PRO A 88 -6.55 0.85 -17.96
N LEU A 89 -5.94 0.62 -16.77
CA LEU A 89 -5.99 -0.66 -16.08
C LEU A 89 -7.39 -1.03 -15.57
N HIS A 90 -8.17 -0.05 -15.08
CA HIS A 90 -9.57 -0.27 -14.73
C HIS A 90 -10.40 -0.66 -15.95
N LEU A 91 -10.18 0.01 -17.09
CA LEU A 91 -10.88 -0.34 -18.34
C LEU A 91 -10.54 -1.74 -18.83
N ALA A 92 -9.27 -2.15 -18.75
CA ALA A 92 -8.86 -3.51 -19.10
C ALA A 92 -9.56 -4.55 -18.21
N VAL A 93 -9.68 -4.29 -16.90
CA VAL A 93 -10.46 -5.14 -15.97
C VAL A 93 -11.94 -5.16 -16.35
N ARG A 94 -12.54 -4.01 -16.62
CA ARG A 94 -13.96 -3.86 -16.95
C ARG A 94 -14.34 -4.55 -18.26
N LEU A 95 -13.44 -4.55 -19.24
CA LEU A 95 -13.58 -5.23 -20.52
C LEU A 95 -13.16 -6.71 -20.46
N ASN A 96 -12.68 -7.18 -19.31
CA ASN A 96 -12.12 -8.52 -19.12
C ASN A 96 -10.99 -8.85 -20.12
N ASP A 97 -10.16 -7.85 -20.39
CA ASP A 97 -9.02 -7.91 -21.31
C ASP A 97 -7.72 -8.21 -20.54
N ALA A 98 -7.40 -9.50 -20.45
CA ALA A 98 -6.20 -9.97 -19.75
C ALA A 98 -4.89 -9.54 -20.43
N PHE A 99 -4.90 -9.38 -21.76
CA PHE A 99 -3.71 -8.94 -22.51
C PHE A 99 -3.37 -7.49 -22.16
N ALA A 100 -4.35 -6.58 -22.25
CA ALA A 100 -4.15 -5.19 -21.88
C ALA A 100 -3.78 -5.05 -20.40
N ALA A 101 -4.46 -5.77 -19.50
CA ALA A 101 -4.17 -5.71 -18.06
C ALA A 101 -2.73 -6.12 -17.76
N ARG A 102 -2.24 -7.23 -18.35
CA ARG A 102 -0.86 -7.69 -18.22
C ARG A 102 0.14 -6.68 -18.78
N SER A 103 -0.14 -6.16 -19.97
CA SER A 103 0.77 -5.25 -20.68
C SER A 103 0.93 -3.93 -19.92
N LEU A 104 -0.19 -3.35 -19.44
CA LEU A 104 -0.20 -2.14 -18.63
C LEU A 104 0.51 -2.33 -17.29
N ALA A 105 0.21 -3.41 -16.57
CA ALA A 105 0.84 -3.69 -15.29
C ALA A 105 2.35 -3.95 -15.43
N ALA A 106 2.77 -4.65 -16.50
CA ALA A 106 4.19 -4.87 -16.79
C ALA A 106 4.92 -3.58 -17.21
N ALA A 107 4.22 -2.63 -17.84
CA ALA A 107 4.73 -1.31 -18.16
C ALA A 107 4.82 -0.36 -16.94
N GLY A 108 4.32 -0.78 -15.77
CA GLY A 108 4.42 -0.03 -14.52
C GLY A 108 3.19 0.81 -14.16
N ALA A 109 2.01 0.50 -14.71
CA ALA A 109 0.75 1.11 -14.28
C ALA A 109 0.49 0.89 -12.78
N ASP A 110 0.04 1.92 -12.07
CA ASP A 110 -0.17 1.86 -10.63
C ASP A 110 -1.53 1.20 -10.28
N VAL A 111 -1.44 -0.05 -9.82
CA VAL A 111 -2.59 -0.88 -9.41
C VAL A 111 -3.30 -0.33 -8.17
N SER A 112 -2.66 0.54 -7.39
CA SER A 112 -3.23 1.08 -6.13
C SER A 112 -4.19 2.26 -6.34
N LEU A 113 -4.20 2.85 -7.55
CA LEU A 113 -5.04 4.00 -7.84
C LEU A 113 -6.52 3.66 -7.80
N GLN A 114 -7.31 4.53 -7.17
CA GLN A 114 -8.75 4.37 -7.06
C GLN A 114 -9.50 5.18 -8.12
N ASN A 115 -10.57 4.59 -8.65
CA ASN A 115 -11.57 5.23 -9.49
C ASN A 115 -12.56 6.10 -8.66
N SER A 116 -13.59 6.66 -9.29
CA SER A 116 -14.59 7.51 -8.62
C SER A 116 -15.44 6.77 -7.58
N ALA A 117 -15.51 5.44 -7.66
CA ALA A 117 -16.21 4.59 -6.69
C ALA A 117 -15.30 4.15 -5.53
N GLY A 118 -14.03 4.57 -5.51
CA GLY A 118 -13.08 4.24 -4.44
C GLY A 118 -12.43 2.86 -4.59
N TRP A 119 -12.67 2.17 -5.70
CA TRP A 119 -12.08 0.85 -5.99
C TRP A 119 -10.79 1.01 -6.77
N ASN A 120 -9.80 0.18 -6.46
CA ASN A 120 -8.64 0.00 -7.33
C ASN A 120 -8.87 -1.16 -8.32
N ALA A 121 -8.02 -1.26 -9.35
CA ALA A 121 -8.20 -2.23 -10.43
C ALA A 121 -8.18 -3.70 -9.95
N LEU A 122 -7.35 -4.04 -8.96
CA LEU A 122 -7.30 -5.39 -8.39
C LEU A 122 -8.60 -5.74 -7.65
N GLN A 123 -9.11 -4.83 -6.82
CA GLN A 123 -10.37 -5.02 -6.11
C GLN A 123 -11.54 -5.16 -7.10
N GLU A 124 -11.55 -4.35 -8.16
CA GLU A 124 -12.57 -4.45 -9.20
C GLU A 124 -12.53 -5.82 -9.92
N ALA A 125 -11.34 -6.33 -10.24
CA ALA A 125 -11.18 -7.66 -10.85
C ALA A 125 -11.71 -8.78 -9.94
N LEU A 126 -11.46 -8.67 -8.63
CA LEU A 126 -11.98 -9.61 -7.63
C LEU A 126 -13.52 -9.55 -7.54
N CYS A 127 -14.10 -8.36 -7.48
CA CYS A 127 -15.56 -8.17 -7.44
C CYS A 127 -16.25 -8.73 -8.70
N ARG A 128 -15.59 -8.60 -9.86
CA ARG A 128 -16.07 -9.13 -11.16
C ARG A 128 -15.80 -10.62 -11.35
N ARG A 129 -15.08 -11.27 -10.42
CA ARG A 129 -14.65 -12.67 -10.51
C ARG A 129 -13.73 -12.96 -11.71
N SER A 130 -13.00 -11.96 -12.19
CA SER A 130 -11.97 -12.09 -13.23
C SER A 130 -10.68 -12.65 -12.61
N SER A 131 -10.68 -13.94 -12.28
CA SER A 131 -9.58 -14.60 -11.56
C SER A 131 -8.24 -14.49 -12.29
N GLU A 132 -8.23 -14.64 -13.61
CA GLU A 132 -7.02 -14.51 -14.42
C GLU A 132 -6.39 -13.11 -14.27
N ILE A 133 -7.20 -12.05 -14.45
CA ILE A 133 -6.73 -10.67 -14.35
C ILE A 133 -6.30 -10.35 -12.91
N ALA A 134 -7.08 -10.77 -11.91
CA ALA A 134 -6.73 -10.57 -10.51
C ALA A 134 -5.36 -11.19 -10.17
N LEU A 135 -5.08 -12.41 -10.66
CA LEU A 135 -3.78 -13.07 -10.47
C LEU A 135 -2.64 -12.33 -11.16
N ILE A 136 -2.84 -11.84 -12.38
CA ILE A 136 -1.86 -11.04 -13.12
C ILE A 136 -1.52 -9.77 -12.32
N LEU A 137 -2.56 -9.04 -11.89
CA LEU A 137 -2.40 -7.79 -11.16
C LEU A 137 -1.73 -8.00 -9.81
N LEU A 138 -2.10 -9.04 -9.06
CA LEU A 138 -1.50 -9.35 -7.76
C LEU A 138 0.02 -9.60 -7.88
N ARG A 139 0.43 -10.47 -8.81
CA ARG A 139 1.85 -10.82 -9.03
C ARG A 139 2.69 -9.63 -9.47
N LEU A 140 2.20 -8.86 -10.44
CA LEU A 140 2.93 -7.68 -10.95
C LEU A 140 2.91 -6.52 -9.95
N HIS A 141 1.85 -6.38 -9.16
CA HIS A 141 1.79 -5.38 -8.09
C HIS A 141 2.82 -5.65 -7.00
N HIS A 142 2.96 -6.91 -6.56
CA HIS A 142 3.98 -7.30 -5.58
C HIS A 142 5.39 -6.86 -6.02
N LEU A 143 5.78 -7.24 -7.25
CA LEU A 143 7.10 -6.93 -7.79
C LEU A 143 7.30 -5.42 -8.01
N SER A 144 6.29 -4.72 -8.55
CA SER A 144 6.38 -3.28 -8.78
C SER A 144 6.43 -2.48 -7.47
N ALA A 145 5.72 -2.92 -6.43
CA ALA A 145 5.79 -2.32 -5.10
C ALA A 145 7.20 -2.44 -4.51
N TRP A 146 7.82 -3.62 -4.62
CA TRP A 146 9.21 -3.81 -4.21
C TRP A 146 10.19 -2.97 -5.03
N ALA A 147 10.06 -2.95 -6.36
CA ALA A 147 10.89 -2.11 -7.21
C ALA A 147 10.77 -0.62 -6.87
N LYS A 148 9.56 -0.15 -6.58
CA LYS A 148 9.28 1.22 -6.10
C LYS A 148 9.93 1.51 -4.76
N TRP A 149 9.86 0.57 -3.81
CA TRP A 149 10.55 0.67 -2.51
C TRP A 149 12.07 0.79 -2.70
N ARG A 150 12.67 -0.17 -3.42
CA ARG A 150 14.11 -0.20 -3.72
C ARG A 150 14.61 1.07 -4.39
N ARG A 151 13.83 1.59 -5.34
CA ARG A 151 14.11 2.85 -6.03
C ARG A 151 14.13 4.07 -5.09
N ARG A 152 13.28 4.10 -4.07
CA ARG A 152 13.15 5.20 -3.11
C ARG A 152 14.09 5.09 -1.91
N LEU A 153 14.56 3.88 -1.62
CA LEU A 153 15.33 3.55 -0.43
C LEU A 153 16.55 4.48 -0.21
N PRO A 154 17.42 4.77 -1.20
CA PRO A 154 18.56 5.65 -0.96
C PRO A 154 18.17 7.06 -0.52
N ARG A 155 17.10 7.61 -1.09
CA ARG A 155 16.56 8.92 -0.68
C ARG A 155 15.99 8.87 0.73
N VAL A 156 15.28 7.80 1.10
CA VAL A 156 14.76 7.62 2.47
C VAL A 156 15.91 7.58 3.48
N ILE A 157 16.95 6.79 3.24
CA ILE A 157 18.13 6.70 4.12
C ILE A 157 18.82 8.06 4.24
N ALA A 158 19.01 8.77 3.12
CA ALA A 158 19.61 10.09 3.14
C ALA A 158 18.79 11.11 3.96
N VAL A 159 17.46 11.07 3.86
CA VAL A 159 16.57 11.89 4.68
C VAL A 159 16.70 11.52 6.17
N LEU A 160 16.69 10.21 6.50
CA LEU A 160 16.88 9.74 7.88
C LEU A 160 18.21 10.27 8.45
N ARG A 161 19.32 10.13 7.72
CA ARG A 161 20.64 10.65 8.16
C ARG A 161 20.65 12.16 8.42
N ARG A 162 19.96 12.94 7.59
CA ARG A 162 19.86 14.40 7.78
C ARG A 162 18.98 14.80 8.97
N MET A 163 18.02 13.97 9.37
CA MET A 163 17.23 14.24 10.57
C MET A 163 18.10 14.09 11.82
N ARG A 164 17.83 14.90 12.84
CA ARG A 164 18.49 14.72 14.14
C ARG A 164 18.07 13.40 14.75
N ASP A 165 18.96 12.82 15.54
CA ASP A 165 18.62 11.63 16.32
C ASP A 165 17.59 11.98 17.38
N PHE A 166 16.66 11.06 17.61
CA PHE A 166 15.58 11.28 18.54
C PHE A 166 15.05 9.99 19.15
N TYR A 167 14.41 10.19 20.30
CA TYR A 167 13.47 9.26 20.89
C TYR A 167 12.06 9.86 20.85
N MET A 168 11.05 9.04 20.57
CA MET A 168 9.66 9.46 20.56
C MET A 168 8.76 8.34 21.06
N GLU A 169 7.77 8.71 21.87
CA GLU A 169 6.65 7.83 22.23
C GLU A 169 5.36 8.29 21.56
N ILE A 170 4.70 7.38 20.84
CA ILE A 170 3.39 7.59 20.24
C ILE A 170 2.41 6.65 20.91
N SER A 171 1.56 7.20 21.78
CA SER A 171 0.46 6.41 22.36
C SER A 171 -0.85 6.68 21.61
N PHE A 172 -1.53 5.60 21.23
CA PHE A 172 -2.89 5.67 20.71
C PHE A 172 -3.86 4.95 21.63
N HIS A 173 -5.02 5.58 21.82
CA HIS A 173 -6.11 5.08 22.63
C HIS A 173 -7.38 5.37 21.85
N PHE A 174 -8.22 4.35 21.65
CA PHE A 174 -9.49 4.53 20.97
C PHE A 174 -10.57 4.85 21.99
N GLU A 175 -11.27 5.96 21.76
CA GLU A 175 -12.42 6.39 22.55
C GLU A 175 -13.64 6.42 21.60
N SER A 176 -14.77 5.85 22.01
CA SER A 176 -16.05 6.03 21.32
C SER A 176 -17.04 6.67 22.26
N SER A 177 -17.60 7.82 21.87
CA SER A 177 -18.69 8.48 22.60
C SER A 177 -20.06 7.82 22.37
N VAL A 178 -20.15 6.92 21.38
CA VAL A 178 -21.41 6.27 20.99
C VAL A 178 -21.50 4.84 21.54
N ILE A 179 -20.36 4.20 21.80
CA ILE A 179 -20.31 2.83 22.32
C ILE A 179 -19.63 2.86 23.69
N PRO A 180 -20.39 2.70 24.80
CA PRO A 180 -19.81 2.68 26.14
C PRO A 180 -18.80 1.53 26.27
N PHE A 181 -17.75 1.75 27.07
CA PHE A 181 -16.65 0.80 27.34
C PHE A 181 -15.72 0.44 26.17
N VAL A 182 -15.86 1.06 25.00
CA VAL A 182 -14.90 0.87 23.88
C VAL A 182 -13.46 1.11 24.32
N GLY A 183 -13.18 2.05 25.22
CA GLY A 183 -11.81 2.28 25.70
C GLY A 183 -11.15 1.10 26.45
N LYS A 184 -11.93 0.14 26.96
CA LYS A 184 -11.42 -1.09 27.61
C LYS A 184 -11.18 -2.24 26.63
N ILE A 185 -11.89 -2.22 25.49
CA ILE A 185 -11.92 -3.31 24.51
C ILE A 185 -11.12 -2.93 23.26
N ALA A 186 -10.96 -1.64 22.98
CA ALA A 186 -10.31 -1.16 21.78
C ALA A 186 -8.80 -1.13 21.94
N PRO A 187 -8.06 -1.39 20.86
CA PRO A 187 -6.62 -1.58 20.88
C PRO A 187 -5.91 -0.29 21.29
N SER A 188 -5.42 -0.19 22.52
CA SER A 188 -4.43 0.82 22.87
C SER A 188 -3.03 0.27 22.64
N ASP A 189 -2.10 1.13 22.24
CA ASP A 189 -0.67 0.79 22.30
C ASP A 189 0.18 2.05 22.46
N THR A 190 1.44 1.86 22.85
CA THR A 190 2.46 2.90 22.86
C THR A 190 3.67 2.45 22.07
N TYR A 191 3.87 3.06 20.91
CA TYR A 191 5.07 2.86 20.11
C TYR A 191 6.21 3.67 20.70
N LYS A 192 7.32 3.01 20.99
CA LYS A 192 8.57 3.65 21.36
C LYS A 192 9.48 3.63 20.14
N ILE A 193 9.90 4.80 19.69
CA ILE A 193 10.62 4.96 18.42
C ILE A 193 11.95 5.62 18.71
N TRP A 194 13.03 4.97 18.28
CA TRP A 194 14.39 5.51 18.29
C TRP A 194 14.87 5.65 16.86
N LYS A 195 15.32 6.85 16.51
CA LYS A 195 15.98 7.12 15.24
C LYS A 195 17.43 7.45 15.57
N ARG A 196 18.37 6.78 14.88
CA ARG A 196 19.79 7.13 14.88
C ARG A 196 20.37 6.99 13.48
N ASP A 197 21.03 8.03 12.98
CA ASP A 197 21.59 8.05 11.61
C ASP A 197 20.54 7.67 10.55
N GLY A 198 20.82 6.69 9.69
CA GLY A 198 19.90 6.11 8.72
C GLY A 198 18.99 4.99 9.25
N ASN A 199 19.04 4.71 10.56
CA ASN A 199 18.40 3.54 11.18
C ASN A 199 17.22 3.95 12.07
N LEU A 200 16.25 3.04 12.19
CA LEU A 200 15.07 3.21 13.03
C LEU A 200 14.80 1.93 13.83
N ARG A 201 14.46 2.09 15.10
CA ARG A 201 13.84 1.04 15.92
C ARG A 201 12.46 1.50 16.37
N ALA A 202 11.48 0.62 16.28
CA ALA A 202 10.15 0.82 16.84
C ALA A 202 9.73 -0.40 17.67
N ASP A 203 9.41 -0.19 18.94
CA ASP A 203 8.88 -1.23 19.82
C ASP A 203 7.35 -1.05 19.96
N THR A 204 6.62 -2.17 19.92
CA THR A 204 5.15 -2.24 19.93
C THR A 204 4.69 -3.47 20.72
N SER A 205 3.52 -3.36 21.36
CA SER A 205 2.85 -4.50 22.00
C SER A 205 1.68 -5.05 21.18
N LEU A 206 1.27 -4.34 20.12
CA LEU A 206 0.17 -4.73 19.24
C LEU A 206 0.72 -5.52 18.04
N ALA A 207 0.39 -6.81 17.97
CA ALA A 207 0.85 -7.72 16.92
C ALA A 207 -0.15 -7.85 15.76
N GLY A 208 -1.44 -7.59 16.01
CA GLY A 208 -2.46 -7.65 14.96
C GLY A 208 -3.87 -7.88 15.49
N PHE A 209 -4.72 -8.37 14.59
CA PHE A 209 -6.13 -8.67 14.86
C PHE A 209 -6.49 -10.03 14.28
N ASP A 210 -7.20 -10.84 15.07
CA ASP A 210 -7.91 -12.02 14.60
C ASP A 210 -9.42 -11.75 14.68
N GLY A 211 -10.00 -11.35 13.55
CA GLY A 211 -11.33 -10.76 13.50
C GLY A 211 -11.41 -9.50 14.36
N LEU A 212 -12.13 -9.57 15.48
CA LEU A 212 -12.26 -8.47 16.46
C LEU A 212 -11.34 -8.63 17.67
N LYS A 213 -10.59 -9.74 17.78
CA LYS A 213 -9.69 -9.99 18.90
C LYS A 213 -8.35 -9.33 18.66
N ILE A 214 -7.87 -8.59 19.65
CA ILE A 214 -6.56 -7.94 19.64
C ILE A 214 -5.50 -8.99 19.96
N GLN A 215 -4.51 -9.13 19.07
CA GLN A 215 -3.32 -9.93 19.34
C GLN A 215 -2.21 -9.01 19.85
N ARG A 216 -1.58 -9.44 20.95
CA ARG A 216 -0.45 -8.71 21.55
C ARG A 216 0.78 -9.60 21.54
N ALA A 217 1.93 -9.00 21.24
CA ALA A 217 3.24 -9.63 21.34
C ALA A 217 4.28 -8.53 21.60
N ASP A 218 5.33 -8.87 22.33
CA ASP A 218 6.47 -7.96 22.51
C ASP A 218 7.36 -7.99 21.26
N GLN A 219 7.25 -6.96 20.42
CA GLN A 219 7.92 -6.90 19.12
C GLN A 219 8.75 -5.62 18.94
N SER A 220 9.93 -5.80 18.36
CA SER A 220 10.77 -4.71 17.88
C SER A 220 10.94 -4.78 16.38
N PHE A 221 10.67 -3.67 15.69
CA PHE A 221 10.95 -3.46 14.27
C PHE A 221 12.24 -2.67 14.15
N LEU A 222 13.24 -3.21 13.47
CA LEU A 222 14.53 -2.58 13.21
C LEU A 222 14.68 -2.36 11.72
N PHE A 223 14.56 -1.12 11.28
CA PHE A 223 14.96 -0.71 9.96
C PHE A 223 16.45 -0.36 9.96
N LEU A 224 17.23 -1.16 9.23
CA LEU A 224 18.68 -1.01 9.11
C LEU A 224 18.99 -0.37 7.76
N GLY A 225 18.96 0.96 7.71
CA GLY A 225 19.19 1.72 6.47
C GLY A 225 20.55 1.43 5.85
N ASP A 226 21.59 1.34 6.69
CA ASP A 226 22.96 1.10 6.25
C ASP A 226 23.34 -0.39 6.22
N GLY A 227 22.41 -1.25 6.65
CA GLY A 227 22.67 -2.67 6.85
C GLY A 227 23.59 -2.91 8.05
N ASP A 228 24.08 -4.14 8.15
CA ASP A 228 25.06 -4.55 9.14
C ASP A 228 26.03 -5.54 8.49
N GLN A 229 27.26 -5.11 8.25
CA GLN A 229 28.29 -5.95 7.61
C GLN A 229 28.73 -7.11 8.50
N ILE A 230 28.70 -6.94 9.82
CA ILE A 230 29.17 -7.97 10.77
C ILE A 230 28.22 -9.17 10.72
N HIS A 231 26.92 -8.89 10.61
CA HIS A 231 25.87 -9.91 10.60
C HIS A 231 25.32 -10.20 9.19
N ASN A 232 26.01 -9.75 8.13
CA ASN A 232 25.60 -9.91 6.73
C ASN A 232 24.18 -9.43 6.42
N VAL A 233 23.73 -8.36 7.07
CA VAL A 233 22.42 -7.76 6.82
C VAL A 233 22.54 -6.68 5.74
N PRO A 234 21.81 -6.78 4.62
CA PRO A 234 21.92 -5.81 3.55
C PRO A 234 21.31 -4.44 3.92
N PRO A 235 21.75 -3.35 3.26
CA PRO A 235 21.15 -2.04 3.42
C PRO A 235 19.65 -2.02 3.09
N GLY A 236 18.86 -1.43 3.99
CA GLY A 236 17.41 -1.31 3.86
C GLY A 236 16.60 -2.51 4.34
N SER A 237 17.21 -3.47 5.04
CA SER A 237 16.48 -4.57 5.70
C SER A 237 15.56 -4.06 6.79
N LEU A 238 14.45 -4.79 6.99
CA LEU A 238 13.49 -4.55 8.06
C LEU A 238 13.39 -5.81 8.92
N ILE A 239 14.13 -5.83 10.02
CA ILE A 239 14.19 -6.98 10.92
C ILE A 239 13.08 -6.85 11.96
N VAL A 240 12.30 -7.91 12.14
CA VAL A 240 11.26 -8.03 13.15
C VAL A 240 11.74 -9.02 14.20
N LEU A 241 11.88 -8.54 15.43
CA LEU A 241 12.16 -9.36 16.60
C LEU A 241 10.85 -9.62 17.33
N ASN A 242 10.53 -10.89 17.55
CA ASN A 242 9.50 -11.31 18.49
C ASN A 242 10.21 -11.81 19.76
N HIS A 243 10.09 -11.06 20.85
CA HIS A 243 10.79 -11.36 22.10
C HIS A 243 10.14 -12.50 22.87
N ASP A 244 8.81 -12.67 22.74
CA ASP A 244 8.05 -13.75 23.38
C ASP A 244 8.54 -15.13 22.91
N ASP A 245 8.64 -15.29 21.59
CA ASP A 245 9.06 -16.54 20.95
C ASP A 245 10.57 -16.61 20.63
N ARG A 246 11.31 -15.53 20.88
CA ARG A 246 12.73 -15.36 20.49
C ARG A 246 12.99 -15.62 19.00
N LYS A 247 12.11 -15.13 18.14
CA LYS A 247 12.19 -15.27 16.68
C LYS A 247 12.68 -13.98 16.03
N ILE A 248 13.50 -14.13 15.00
CA ILE A 248 13.99 -13.05 14.15
C ILE A 248 13.50 -13.32 12.74
N LEU A 249 12.88 -12.33 12.11
CA LEU A 249 12.34 -12.42 10.76
C LEU A 249 12.79 -11.19 9.96
N ASP A 250 13.16 -11.35 8.69
CA ASP A 250 13.28 -10.20 7.78
C ASP A 250 11.93 -9.99 7.09
N ALA A 251 11.26 -8.87 7.38
CA ALA A 251 9.96 -8.54 6.80
C ALA A 251 9.99 -8.32 5.28
N PHE A 252 11.18 -8.13 4.71
CA PHE A 252 11.39 -8.02 3.27
C PHE A 252 12.02 -9.27 2.64
N GLU A 253 12.12 -10.36 3.40
CA GLU A 253 12.52 -11.65 2.85
C GLU A 253 11.63 -12.01 1.65
N ASN A 254 12.26 -12.36 0.53
CA ASN A 254 11.58 -12.69 -0.73
C ASN A 254 10.70 -11.60 -1.36
N ALA A 255 10.71 -10.36 -0.85
CA ALA A 255 9.89 -9.27 -1.41
C ALA A 255 10.22 -8.95 -2.88
N GLY A 256 11.44 -9.27 -3.33
CA GLY A 256 11.85 -9.15 -4.74
C GLY A 256 11.59 -10.37 -5.61
N ALA A 257 11.15 -11.49 -5.04
CA ALA A 257 10.85 -12.71 -5.77
C ALA A 257 9.39 -12.73 -6.26
N PRO A 258 9.06 -13.52 -7.30
CA PRO A 258 7.68 -13.82 -7.63
C PRO A 258 6.95 -14.44 -6.43
N MET A 259 5.69 -14.05 -6.20
CA MET A 259 4.89 -14.62 -5.12
C MET A 259 4.71 -16.13 -5.30
N MET A 260 4.81 -16.88 -4.20
CA MET A 260 4.54 -18.32 -4.16
C MET A 260 3.04 -18.59 -4.29
N GLU A 261 2.67 -19.77 -4.78
CA GLU A 261 1.26 -20.15 -4.93
C GLU A 261 0.50 -20.15 -3.58
N SER A 262 1.17 -20.50 -2.48
CA SER A 262 0.62 -20.44 -1.13
C SER A 262 0.23 -19.02 -0.72
N ASP A 263 1.05 -18.02 -1.04
CA ASP A 263 0.81 -16.62 -0.68
C ASP A 263 -0.34 -16.04 -1.49
N ILE A 264 -0.42 -16.44 -2.76
CA ILE A 264 -1.52 -16.11 -3.66
C ILE A 264 -2.83 -16.70 -3.13
N ALA A 265 -2.84 -17.98 -2.74
CA ALA A 265 -4.02 -18.63 -2.17
C ALA A 265 -4.44 -17.99 -0.83
N GLY A 266 -3.47 -17.63 0.02
CA GLY A 266 -3.69 -16.89 1.25
C GLY A 266 -4.33 -15.52 0.99
N PHE A 267 -3.82 -14.76 0.01
CA PHE A 267 -4.39 -13.47 -0.36
C PHE A 267 -5.83 -13.62 -0.87
N CYS A 268 -6.07 -14.53 -1.82
CA CYS A 268 -7.39 -14.77 -2.40
C CYS A 268 -8.42 -15.21 -1.35
N SER A 269 -8.02 -16.02 -0.37
CA SER A 269 -8.89 -16.46 0.74
C SER A 269 -9.14 -15.38 1.80
N GLN A 270 -8.20 -14.45 2.00
CA GLN A 270 -8.31 -13.33 2.96
C GLN A 270 -9.05 -12.10 2.42
N THR A 271 -9.52 -12.09 1.16
CA THR A 271 -10.26 -10.95 0.57
C THR A 271 -11.58 -10.59 1.28
N SER A 272 -12.00 -11.37 2.28
CA SER A 272 -13.11 -11.03 3.21
C SER A 272 -12.70 -10.18 4.41
N VAL A 273 -11.39 -10.01 4.68
CA VAL A 273 -10.88 -9.21 5.80
C VAL A 273 -10.33 -7.90 5.26
N TYR A 274 -11.23 -6.92 5.15
CA TYR A 274 -10.86 -5.51 5.10
C TYR A 274 -9.84 -5.23 6.21
N ARG A 275 -8.56 -5.04 5.85
CA ARG A 275 -7.54 -4.50 6.76
C ARG A 275 -7.68 -2.98 6.71
N PRO A 276 -8.21 -2.33 7.76
CA PRO A 276 -8.32 -0.88 7.77
C PRO A 276 -6.88 -0.31 7.82
N GLY A 277 -6.36 0.07 6.65
CA GLY A 277 -5.18 0.93 6.59
C GLY A 277 -5.59 2.32 7.04
N MET A 278 -4.90 2.87 8.02
CA MET A 278 -5.12 4.25 8.40
C MET A 278 -4.31 5.14 7.45
N ASP A 279 -5.00 5.80 6.53
CA ASP A 279 -4.37 6.82 5.67
C ASP A 279 -3.99 8.03 6.52
N VAL A 280 -2.69 8.20 6.73
CA VAL A 280 -2.10 9.30 7.49
C VAL A 280 -1.55 10.41 6.59
N THR A 281 -1.72 10.34 5.27
CA THR A 281 -1.18 11.37 4.35
C THR A 281 -1.77 12.76 4.58
N LYS A 282 -2.96 12.85 5.18
CA LYS A 282 -3.63 14.11 5.57
C LYS A 282 -3.63 14.36 7.08
N ALA A 283 -2.84 13.61 7.85
CA ALA A 283 -2.80 13.81 9.29
C ALA A 283 -2.03 15.10 9.63
N GLU A 284 -2.56 15.91 10.54
CA GLU A 284 -1.92 17.16 10.97
C GLU A 284 -1.38 17.04 12.40
N LEU A 285 -0.16 17.53 12.62
CA LEU A 285 0.48 17.58 13.93
C LEU A 285 0.11 18.87 14.66
N VAL A 286 -0.81 18.78 15.64
CA VAL A 286 -1.27 19.92 16.44
C VAL A 286 -0.53 19.96 17.78
N GLY A 287 0.16 21.05 18.06
CA GLY A 287 0.76 21.32 19.38
C GLY A 287 -0.31 21.75 20.39
N ARG A 288 -0.30 21.17 21.60
CA ARG A 288 -1.05 21.68 22.76
C ARG A 288 -0.15 21.72 23.98
N THR A 289 -0.13 22.83 24.70
CA THR A 289 0.56 22.98 25.98
C THR A 289 -0.34 22.47 27.11
N ASN A 290 0.21 21.67 28.03
CA ASN A 290 -0.48 21.36 29.28
C ASN A 290 -0.31 22.53 30.28
N SER A 291 -1.20 22.64 31.27
CA SER A 291 -1.13 23.59 32.39
C SER A 291 0.15 23.48 33.24
N ARG A 292 0.99 22.46 33.03
CA ARG A 292 2.34 22.32 33.59
C ARG A 292 3.48 22.76 32.65
N ALA A 293 3.21 23.62 31.65
CA ALA A 293 4.15 24.11 30.65
C ALA A 293 4.90 23.05 29.80
N ARG A 294 4.57 21.76 29.93
CA ARG A 294 5.15 20.69 29.12
C ARG A 294 4.51 20.69 27.73
N ARG A 295 5.31 20.91 26.67
CA ARG A 295 4.89 20.84 25.26
C ARG A 295 4.32 19.45 24.97
N ARG A 296 3.11 19.36 24.42
CA ARG A 296 2.51 18.12 23.90
C ARG A 296 2.20 18.29 22.43
N ARG A 297 2.30 17.22 21.64
CA ARG A 297 1.84 17.22 20.24
C ARG A 297 0.84 16.09 20.05
N ARG A 298 -0.17 16.30 19.20
CA ARG A 298 -1.19 15.30 18.86
C ARG A 298 -1.35 15.23 17.35
N TRP A 299 -1.56 14.04 16.82
CA TRP A 299 -2.02 13.86 15.45
C TRP A 299 -3.55 13.78 15.43
N ILE A 300 -4.17 14.49 14.49
CA ILE A 300 -5.60 14.42 14.20
C ILE A 300 -5.73 13.97 12.75
N SER A 301 -6.48 12.90 12.49
CA SER A 301 -6.85 12.47 11.14
C SER A 301 -8.30 12.89 10.84
N SER A 302 -8.62 13.10 9.55
CA SER A 302 -9.96 13.49 9.09
C SER A 302 -11.04 12.41 9.29
N SER A 303 -10.64 11.18 9.61
CA SER A 303 -11.57 10.15 10.11
C SER A 303 -11.83 10.44 11.59
N ARG A 304 -13.08 10.83 11.92
CA ARG A 304 -13.59 11.32 13.21
C ARG A 304 -13.34 10.47 14.49
N LYS A 305 -12.38 9.53 14.51
CA LYS A 305 -12.17 8.55 15.60
C LYS A 305 -10.73 8.29 16.07
N SER A 306 -9.69 8.97 15.59
CA SER A 306 -8.32 8.73 16.09
C SER A 306 -7.66 9.98 16.66
N LYS A 307 -7.36 9.94 17.97
CA LYS A 307 -6.57 10.94 18.71
C LYS A 307 -5.24 10.30 19.10
N PHE A 308 -4.11 10.86 18.64
CA PHE A 308 -2.78 10.40 19.04
C PHE A 308 -2.17 11.32 20.09
N ARG A 309 -1.44 10.78 21.06
CA ARG A 309 -0.72 11.54 22.10
C ARG A 309 0.78 11.32 21.92
N VAL A 310 1.51 12.40 21.64
CA VAL A 310 2.98 12.41 21.64
C VAL A 310 3.46 13.12 22.90
N GLN A 311 4.27 12.45 23.71
CA GLN A 311 5.05 13.07 24.77
C GLN A 311 6.49 13.25 24.28
N SER A 312 6.97 14.49 24.29
CA SER A 312 8.39 14.83 24.16
C SER A 312 9.05 14.88 25.52
#